data_AF-A0A529L8H1-F1
#
_entry.id   AF-A0A529L8H1-F1
#
_cell.length_a   1.000
_cell.length_b   1.000
_cell.length_c   1.000
_cell.angle_alpha   90.00
_cell.angle_beta   90.00
_cell.angle_gamma   90.00
#
_symmetry.space_group_name_H-M   'P 1'
#
loop_
_entity.id
_entity.type
_entity.pdbx_description
1 polymer ?
#
loop_
_entity_poly.entity_id
_entity_poly.type
_entity_poly.pdbx_seq_one_letter_code
_entity_poly.pdbx_strand_id
1 'polypeptide(L)' 'GGAALIGLGIAQAQPAKRVMVITGDGEQLMAFGSLATISVARPKNLDLIVLDNQHFGETGMQSSHTGKGIG' A
#
# COMPACT_ATOMS: atom_id res chain seq x y z
N GLY A 1 5.59 -4.07 1.82
CA GLY A 1 6.81 -3.65 1.10
C GLY A 1 7.08 -4.44 -0.19
N GLY A 2 6.76 -5.75 -0.22
CA GLY A 2 7.08 -6.60 -1.37
C GLY A 2 6.40 -6.23 -2.69
N ALA A 3 5.17 -5.68 -2.66
CA ALA A 3 4.42 -5.31 -3.87
C ALA A 3 5.15 -4.27 -4.73
N ALA A 4 5.88 -3.34 -4.11
CA ALA A 4 6.65 -2.30 -4.80
C ALA A 4 7.81 -2.90 -5.62
N LEU A 5 8.54 -3.87 -5.05
CA LEU A 5 9.65 -4.54 -5.74
C LEU A 5 9.16 -5.49 -6.85
N ILE A 6 8.01 -6.15 -6.65
CA ILE A 6 7.39 -6.96 -7.69
C ILE A 6 6.95 -6.09 -8.86
N GLY A 7 6.32 -4.94 -8.60
CA GLY A 7 5.95 -4.00 -9.66
C GLY A 7 7.16 -3.45 -10.41
N LEU A 8 8.27 -3.18 -9.72
CA LEU A 8 9.53 -2.80 -10.37
C LEU A 8 10.05 -3.87 -11.32
N GLY A 9 10.06 -5.14 -10.89
CA GLY A 9 10.47 -6.26 -11.73
C GLY A 9 9.60 -6.39 -12.99
N ILE A 10 8.28 -6.22 -12.86
CA ILE A 10 7.34 -6.25 -14.00
C ILE A 10 7.57 -5.05 -14.93
N ALA A 11 7.78 -3.84 -14.38
CA ALA A 11 8.02 -2.64 -15.17
C ALA A 11 9.33 -2.75 -15.98
N GLN A 12 10.36 -3.35 -15.39
CA GLN A 12 11.63 -3.62 -16.08
C GLN A 12 11.49 -4.72 -17.13
N ALA A 13 10.74 -5.78 -16.85
CA ALA A 13 10.51 -6.89 -17.78
C ALA A 13 9.60 -6.50 -18.96
N GLN A 14 8.68 -5.55 -18.77
CA GLN A 14 7.74 -5.11 -19.80
C GLN A 14 7.78 -3.58 -19.97
N PRO A 15 8.87 -3.01 -20.55
CA PRO A 15 9.06 -1.56 -20.66
C PRO A 15 8.00 -0.86 -21.52
N ALA A 16 7.33 -1.59 -22.40
CA ALA A 16 6.26 -1.07 -23.25
C ALA A 16 4.89 -0.93 -22.53
N LYS A 17 4.74 -1.50 -21.33
CA LYS A 17 3.50 -1.46 -20.56
C LYS A 17 3.69 -0.62 -19.31
N ARG A 18 2.67 0.17 -18.98
CA ARG A 18 2.59 0.87 -17.69
C ARG A 18 2.18 -0.11 -16.60
N VAL A 19 2.89 -0.07 -15.48
CA VAL A 19 2.66 -0.89 -14.30
C VAL A 19 2.27 0.03 -13.16
N MET A 20 1.14 -0.23 -12.51
CA MET A 20 0.68 0.50 -11.34
C MET A 20 0.65 -0.44 -10.13
N VAL A 21 1.23 -0.01 -9.01
CA VAL A 21 1.21 -0.73 -7.74
C VAL A 21 0.47 0.11 -6.71
N ILE A 22 -0.48 -0.51 -6.02
CA ILE A 22 -1.28 0.12 -4.96
C ILE A 22 -0.99 -0.63 -3.65
N THR A 23 -0.57 0.08 -2.60
CA THR A 23 -0.22 -0.52 -1.30
C THR A 23 -0.66 0.36 -0.12
N GLY A 24 -0.93 -0.23 1.04
CA GLY A 24 -1.44 0.48 2.25
C GLY A 24 -0.35 0.89 3.26
N ASP A 25 -0.72 1.70 4.25
CA ASP A 25 0.13 2.29 5.29
C ASP A 25 0.69 1.31 6.34
N GLY A 26 0.11 0.11 6.47
CA GLY A 26 0.55 -0.91 7.43
C GLY A 26 2.00 -1.38 7.26
N GLU A 27 2.69 -0.95 6.20
CA GLU A 27 4.08 -1.31 5.94
C GLU A 27 4.97 -0.14 5.48
N GLN A 28 4.82 1.01 6.13
CA GLN A 28 5.66 2.18 5.82
C GLN A 28 7.18 1.91 5.95
N LEU A 29 7.62 1.04 6.88
CA LEU A 29 9.05 0.72 7.06
C LEU A 29 9.65 -0.07 5.89
N MET A 30 8.96 -1.11 5.35
CA MET A 30 9.47 -1.77 4.14
C MET A 30 9.16 -0.99 2.86
N ALA A 31 8.13 -0.14 2.86
CA ALA A 31 7.87 0.77 1.75
C ALA A 31 9.03 1.76 1.57
N PHE A 32 9.66 2.23 2.65
CA PHE A 32 10.80 3.16 2.55
C PHE A 32 12.03 2.53 1.87
N GLY A 33 12.40 1.31 2.24
CA GLY A 33 13.52 0.58 1.61
C GLY A 33 13.26 0.25 0.14
N SER A 34 12.02 -0.11 -0.21
CA SER A 34 11.63 -0.41 -1.59
C SER A 34 11.48 0.85 -2.45
N LEU A 35 11.01 1.96 -1.88
CA LEU A 35 10.98 3.28 -2.52
C LEU A 35 12.39 3.78 -2.86
N ALA A 36 13.38 3.57 -1.98
CA ALA A 36 14.77 3.92 -2.26
C ALA A 36 15.29 3.16 -3.49
N THR A 37 15.05 1.85 -3.56
CA THR A 37 15.43 1.01 -4.72
C THR A 37 14.73 1.43 -6.01
N ILE A 38 13.43 1.73 -5.96
CA ILE A 38 12.66 2.24 -7.11
C ILE A 38 13.19 3.61 -7.55
N SER A 39 13.52 4.49 -6.60
CA SER A 39 14.06 5.83 -6.86
C SER A 39 15.46 5.79 -7.51
N VAL A 40 16.25 4.76 -7.21
CA VAL A 40 17.52 4.48 -7.90
C VAL A 40 17.27 3.93 -9.30
N ALA A 41 16.35 2.98 -9.45
CA ALA A 41 16.05 2.34 -10.73
C ALA A 41 15.36 3.28 -11.75
N ARG A 42 14.63 4.30 -11.29
CA ARG A 42 13.90 5.31 -12.09
C ARG A 42 13.17 4.74 -13.32
N PRO A 43 12.34 3.70 -13.17
CA PRO A 43 11.53 3.19 -14.27
C PRO A 43 10.59 4.27 -14.81
N LYS A 44 10.52 4.43 -16.14
CA LYS A 44 9.66 5.41 -16.80
C LYS A 44 8.18 4.99 -16.87
N ASN A 45 7.89 3.74 -16.53
CA ASN A 45 6.61 3.07 -16.74
C ASN A 45 6.05 2.42 -15.46
N LEU A 46 6.50 2.87 -14.27
CA LEU A 46 6.01 2.38 -12.98
C LEU A 46 5.41 3.53 -12.17
N ASP A 47 4.15 3.37 -11.77
CA ASP A 47 3.46 4.26 -10.84
C ASP A 47 3.24 3.55 -9.50
N LEU A 48 3.69 4.13 -8.39
CA LEU A 48 3.52 3.59 -7.04
C LEU A 48 2.56 4.47 -6.23
N ILE A 49 1.40 3.94 -5.87
CA ILE A 49 0.39 4.61 -5.06
C ILE A 49 0.40 4.00 -3.66
N VAL A 50 0.75 4.82 -2.67
CA VAL A 50 0.64 4.47 -1.26
C VAL A 50 -0.66 5.08 -0.74
N LEU A 51 -1.62 4.22 -0.43
CA LEU A 51 -2.84 4.61 0.25
C LEU A 51 -2.51 4.76 1.73
N ASP A 52 -2.35 6.01 2.17
CA ASP A 52 -2.25 6.33 3.59
C ASP A 52 -3.61 6.13 4.24
N ASN A 53 -3.83 4.88 4.65
CA ASN A 53 -4.76 4.43 5.67
C ASN A 53 -5.34 5.53 6.56
N GLN A 54 -4.49 6.07 7.46
CA GLN A 54 -4.83 6.88 8.66
C GLN A 54 -6.06 6.40 9.46
N HIS A 55 -6.61 5.24 9.11
CA HIS A 55 -7.86 4.68 9.58
C HIS A 55 -7.64 3.18 9.64
N PHE A 56 -7.41 2.73 10.87
CA PHE A 56 -7.88 1.44 11.35
C PHE A 56 -9.41 1.35 11.11
N GLY A 57 -9.81 1.11 9.87
CA GLY A 57 -11.19 0.76 9.49
C GLY A 57 -11.48 -0.73 9.67
N GLU A 58 -10.50 -1.54 10.11
CA GLU A 58 -10.75 -2.92 10.57
C GLU A 58 -11.35 -2.99 11.99
N THR A 59 -11.67 -1.85 12.60
CA THR A 59 -12.71 -1.77 13.62
C THR A 59 -13.88 -0.96 13.10
N GLY A 60 -14.45 -1.44 11.99
CA GLY A 60 -15.81 -1.08 11.63
C GLY A 60 -16.77 -1.47 12.77
N MET A 61 -17.04 -0.50 13.66
CA MET A 61 -18.37 -0.33 14.26
C MET A 61 -18.97 -1.56 14.97
N GLN A 62 -18.29 -2.13 15.97
CA GLN A 62 -19.05 -2.54 17.16
C GLN A 62 -19.24 -1.31 18.05
N SER A 63 -20.23 -0.49 17.69
CA SER A 63 -20.90 0.33 18.69
C SER A 63 -21.40 -0.62 19.78
N SER A 64 -20.98 -0.37 21.00
CA SER A 64 -21.59 -0.95 22.20
C SER A 64 -23.10 -0.69 22.18
N HIS A 65 -23.85 -1.67 21.67
CA HIS A 65 -25.31 -1.73 21.78
C HIS A 65 -25.74 -3.13 22.26
N THR A 66 -25.19 -3.55 23.39
CA THR A 66 -25.98 -4.28 24.39
C THR A 66 -25.69 -3.76 25.79
N GLY A 67 -25.69 -2.43 25.97
CA GLY A 67 -26.14 -1.84 27.22
C GLY A 67 -27.64 -2.06 27.35
N LYS A 68 -28.04 -3.30 27.69
CA LYS A 68 -29.43 -3.61 28.01
C LYS A 68 -29.79 -2.88 29.30
N GLY A 69 -30.58 -1.83 29.13
CA GLY A 69 -31.69 -1.48 30.01
C GLY A 69 -31.32 -1.09 31.43
N ILE A 70 -31.37 0.21 31.69
CA ILE A 70 -32.00 0.71 32.91
C ILE A 70 -33.39 0.05 33.06
N GLY A 71 -33.62 -0.56 34.21
CA GLY A 71 -34.88 -1.16 34.64
C GLY A 71 -34.75 -1.56 36.10
#